data_AF-A0AAE7AM12-F1
#
_entry.id   AF-A0AAE7AM12-F1
#
_cell.length_a   1.000
_cell.length_b   1.000
_cell.length_c   1.000
_cell.angle_alpha   90.00
_cell.angle_beta   90.00
_cell.angle_gamma   90.00
#
_symmetry.space_group_name_H-M   'P 1'
#
loop_
_entity.id
_entity.type
_entity.pdbx_description
1 polymer ?
#
loop_
_entity_poly.entity_id
_entity_poly.type
_entity_poly.pdbx_seq_one_letter_code
_entity_poly.pdbx_strand_id
1 'polypeptide(L)'
;MKNHHTLLRASVPLLGWVLLAPLAMAQQSSTTGAFRKDNSAPQIYSQEGLVNNFAQMLPLGATFSPLLTAWDAEDGDLTARISQKSTVNTQVPGSYVAQYQVKDDGLPAEDGFKGWGSITTTFSLPVTIYDPARELPARVLVLGTLWDEGPVINDTLFMVVGDALSRPFRINGDSLPLLGERLSIRTFQVKEGYWGGNNRQFALLLRDPDSGEVLYDGPLTFSGGTTFTPSAPIPVLADRDYQFTLRYLAGSDRQGFKRNEAGQFWLGAEGVQEQALYPHAQVLPDPANRLAFDPGLSRPLKEKLLSSAGGGEVLHVRRLPGAEAQALSYVITDPALATLQVQPGDGEDRLVLSGLQAGETNLAILANGEWVDLVRLVITAPKAVTLSYSYIAYPGETQTHLWDDGVLIQRDITRRYAPYNLQLSWIDNGVLVHEWDRDGDGESYEADRSEREAPFDEGWIPNRGQVFSNLYVIRSYKDPARACSGSGAGSSMGIGPDDAPPRAGYRAACPGNATELGQSLTLSHELGHNLGLWHTGNTDPYRNSNLMTAGRQEGIFFASQWRTIHQTLNARIAAGDPGVREGTTPSR
;
A
#
# COMPACT_ATOMS: atom_id res chain seq x y z
N MET A 1 43.57 -35.55 -28.89
CA MET A 1 43.22 -34.14 -29.19
C MET A 1 41.97 -34.12 -30.05
N LYS A 2 41.04 -33.21 -29.70
CA LYS A 2 39.81 -32.77 -30.41
C LYS A 2 38.69 -33.81 -30.50
N ASN A 3 37.63 -33.72 -29.70
CA ASN A 3 36.54 -32.72 -29.59
C ASN A 3 35.27 -33.27 -30.28
N HIS A 4 34.41 -33.92 -29.50
CA HIS A 4 33.00 -34.06 -29.80
C HIS A 4 32.21 -33.65 -28.56
N HIS A 5 31.57 -32.49 -28.65
CA HIS A 5 30.53 -32.08 -27.71
C HIS A 5 29.25 -32.83 -28.04
N THR A 6 28.86 -33.74 -27.15
CA THR A 6 27.60 -34.46 -27.20
C THR A 6 26.48 -33.55 -26.71
N LEU A 7 25.46 -33.37 -27.54
CA LEU A 7 24.18 -32.77 -27.21
C LEU A 7 23.52 -33.56 -26.07
N LEU A 8 23.48 -32.97 -24.87
CA LEU A 8 22.61 -33.41 -23.78
C LEU A 8 21.37 -32.52 -23.77
N ARG A 9 20.23 -33.16 -24.10
CA ARG A 9 18.88 -32.61 -23.93
C ARG A 9 18.67 -32.19 -22.48
N ALA A 10 18.63 -30.89 -22.23
CA ALA A 10 17.98 -30.33 -21.05
C ALA A 10 16.55 -29.95 -21.46
N SER A 11 15.58 -30.70 -20.99
CA SER A 11 14.16 -30.34 -21.01
C SER A 11 13.96 -29.07 -20.19
N VAL A 12 13.79 -27.95 -20.88
CA VAL A 12 13.36 -26.67 -20.30
C VAL A 12 11.88 -26.84 -19.90
N PRO A 13 11.48 -26.54 -18.65
CA PRO A 13 10.06 -26.55 -18.31
C PRO A 13 9.39 -25.43 -19.09
N LEU A 14 8.24 -25.73 -19.71
CA LEU A 14 7.37 -24.73 -20.33
C LEU A 14 7.18 -23.58 -19.33
N LEU A 15 7.81 -22.44 -19.61
CA LEU A 15 7.42 -21.18 -18.99
C LEU A 15 5.95 -20.97 -19.38
N GLY A 16 5.11 -20.95 -18.35
CA GLY A 16 3.72 -20.59 -18.46
C GLY A 16 3.61 -19.30 -19.26
N TRP A 17 2.81 -19.36 -20.30
CA TRP A 17 2.30 -18.17 -20.95
C TRP A 17 1.62 -17.36 -19.86
N VAL A 18 2.26 -16.26 -19.46
CA VAL A 18 1.56 -15.19 -18.78
C VAL A 18 0.54 -14.70 -19.81
N LEU A 19 -0.68 -15.21 -19.70
CA LEU A 19 -1.85 -14.57 -20.26
C LEU A 19 -1.90 -13.18 -19.60
N LEU A 20 -1.27 -12.21 -20.26
CA LEU A 20 -1.60 -10.80 -20.08
C LEU A 20 -3.10 -10.72 -20.42
N ALA A 21 -3.96 -10.79 -19.41
CA ALA A 21 -5.35 -10.39 -19.60
C ALA A 21 -5.32 -8.95 -20.14
N PRO A 22 -6.10 -8.65 -21.18
CA PRO A 22 -6.00 -7.38 -21.86
C PRO A 22 -6.27 -6.26 -20.87
N LEU A 23 -5.34 -5.31 -20.76
CA LEU A 23 -5.70 -3.95 -20.35
C LEU A 23 -6.90 -3.56 -21.23
N ALA A 24 -7.96 -2.98 -20.67
CA ALA A 24 -9.15 -2.62 -21.44
C ALA A 24 -8.74 -1.86 -22.72
N MET A 25 -9.07 -2.42 -23.88
CA MET A 25 -8.65 -1.96 -25.21
C MET A 25 -9.79 -1.24 -25.91
N ALA A 26 -9.56 -0.75 -27.12
CA ALA A 26 -10.60 -0.27 -27.99
C ALA A 26 -10.37 -0.79 -29.40
N GLN A 27 -11.46 -1.09 -30.09
CA GLN A 27 -11.46 -1.61 -31.44
C GLN A 27 -11.87 -0.53 -32.43
N GLN A 28 -11.18 -0.49 -33.57
CA GLN A 28 -11.57 0.33 -34.71
C GLN A 28 -12.49 -0.47 -35.65
N SER A 29 -13.59 0.15 -36.08
CA SER A 29 -14.52 -0.45 -37.04
C SER A 29 -13.83 -0.65 -38.39
N SER A 30 -13.87 -1.86 -38.94
CA SER A 30 -13.36 -2.14 -40.28
C SER A 30 -14.20 -1.51 -41.40
N THR A 31 -15.43 -1.08 -41.09
CA THR A 31 -16.37 -0.52 -42.06
C THR A 31 -16.38 1.01 -42.01
N THR A 32 -16.41 1.60 -40.80
CA THR A 32 -16.56 3.05 -40.62
C THR A 32 -15.29 3.77 -40.14
N GLY A 33 -14.30 3.03 -39.64
CA GLY A 33 -13.10 3.60 -39.01
C GLY A 33 -13.34 4.20 -37.61
N ALA A 34 -14.58 4.16 -37.09
CA ALA A 34 -14.93 4.65 -35.76
C ALA A 34 -14.36 3.74 -34.66
N PHE A 35 -14.07 4.30 -33.48
CA PHE A 35 -13.58 3.53 -32.33
C PHE A 35 -14.72 3.15 -31.37
N ARG A 36 -14.66 1.94 -30.82
CA ARG A 36 -15.52 1.44 -29.74
C ARG A 36 -14.62 0.84 -28.66
N LYS A 37 -14.87 1.16 -27.39
CA LYS A 37 -14.19 0.54 -26.25
C LYS A 37 -14.51 -0.97 -26.23
N ASP A 38 -13.50 -1.80 -26.01
CA ASP A 38 -13.65 -3.25 -25.94
C ASP A 38 -14.13 -3.67 -24.56
N ASN A 39 -14.61 -4.91 -24.48
CA ASN A 39 -15.11 -5.50 -23.25
C ASN A 39 -14.01 -5.54 -22.18
N SER A 40 -14.25 -4.87 -21.06
CA SER A 40 -13.39 -4.94 -19.89
C SER A 40 -13.72 -6.18 -19.06
N ALA A 41 -12.80 -6.57 -18.17
CA ALA A 41 -13.09 -7.68 -17.26
C ALA A 41 -13.90 -7.14 -16.07
N PRO A 42 -14.95 -7.86 -15.61
CA PRO A 42 -15.70 -7.45 -14.44
C PRO A 42 -14.82 -7.51 -13.20
N GLN A 43 -15.04 -6.64 -12.23
CA GLN A 43 -14.22 -6.52 -11.02
C GLN A 43 -15.01 -6.99 -9.80
N ILE A 44 -14.35 -7.74 -8.90
CA ILE A 44 -14.94 -8.19 -7.62
C ILE A 44 -14.26 -7.43 -6.50
N TYR A 45 -15.06 -6.77 -5.66
CA TYR A 45 -14.63 -6.00 -4.50
C TYR A 45 -15.13 -6.62 -3.21
N SER A 46 -14.29 -6.65 -2.18
CA SER A 46 -14.74 -6.94 -0.82
C SER A 46 -15.10 -5.63 -0.11
N GLN A 47 -16.27 -5.63 0.53
CA GLN A 47 -16.70 -4.56 1.43
C GLN A 47 -16.02 -4.64 2.81
N GLU A 48 -15.18 -5.66 3.03
CA GLU A 48 -14.44 -5.91 4.27
C GLU A 48 -12.95 -5.56 4.14
N GLY A 49 -12.54 -4.98 3.01
CA GLY A 49 -11.14 -4.64 2.71
C GLY A 49 -10.28 -5.85 2.29
N LEU A 50 -10.90 -7.02 2.06
CA LEU A 50 -10.19 -8.22 1.60
C LEU A 50 -9.78 -8.07 0.13
N VAL A 51 -8.56 -8.50 -0.19
CA VAL A 51 -8.05 -8.53 -1.56
C VAL A 51 -7.97 -9.96 -2.10
N ASN A 52 -7.81 -10.09 -3.41
CA ASN A 52 -7.69 -11.41 -4.03
C ASN A 52 -6.48 -12.17 -3.45
N ASN A 53 -6.69 -13.43 -3.12
CA ASN A 53 -5.77 -14.33 -2.41
C ASN A 53 -5.42 -13.92 -0.97
N PHE A 54 -6.19 -13.03 -0.33
CA PHE A 54 -5.99 -12.69 1.07
C PHE A 54 -6.24 -13.90 1.98
N ALA A 55 -5.21 -14.30 2.74
CA ALA A 55 -5.23 -15.50 3.57
C ALA A 55 -5.85 -15.22 4.96
N GLN A 56 -6.90 -15.95 5.28
CA GLN A 56 -7.62 -15.86 6.54
C GLN A 56 -7.37 -17.08 7.42
N MET A 57 -7.33 -16.86 8.73
CA MET A 57 -7.27 -17.94 9.73
C MET A 57 -8.47 -17.76 10.65
N LEU A 58 -9.30 -18.79 10.78
CA LEU A 58 -10.53 -18.75 11.54
C LEU A 58 -10.61 -19.96 12.48
N PRO A 59 -11.15 -19.80 13.71
CA PRO A 59 -11.34 -20.94 14.59
C PRO A 59 -12.47 -21.84 14.10
N LEU A 60 -12.45 -23.09 14.56
CA LEU A 60 -13.49 -24.08 14.34
C LEU A 60 -14.87 -23.51 14.70
N GLY A 61 -15.82 -23.68 13.79
CA GLY A 61 -17.21 -23.23 13.93
C GLY A 61 -17.46 -21.78 13.52
N ALA A 62 -16.42 -21.00 13.18
CA ALA A 62 -16.58 -19.59 12.85
C ALA A 62 -17.51 -19.39 11.64
N THR A 63 -18.24 -18.28 11.64
CA THR A 63 -19.02 -17.85 10.47
C THR A 63 -18.08 -17.35 9.39
N PHE A 64 -18.18 -17.92 8.19
CA PHE A 64 -17.45 -17.46 7.01
C PHE A 64 -18.45 -17.02 5.92
N SER A 65 -18.64 -15.71 5.79
CA SER A 65 -19.56 -15.11 4.82
C SER A 65 -19.02 -13.74 4.37
N PRO A 66 -18.01 -13.71 3.47
CA PRO A 66 -17.43 -12.46 3.03
C PRO A 66 -18.43 -11.62 2.24
N LEU A 67 -18.39 -10.31 2.41
CA LEU A 67 -19.26 -9.37 1.72
C LEU A 67 -18.60 -8.92 0.41
N LEU A 68 -19.11 -9.43 -0.72
CA LEU A 68 -18.56 -9.16 -2.06
C LEU A 68 -19.57 -8.43 -2.95
N THR A 69 -19.07 -7.48 -3.72
CA THR A 69 -19.80 -6.78 -4.79
C THR A 69 -19.05 -6.94 -6.10
N ALA A 70 -19.74 -6.85 -7.23
CA ALA A 70 -19.11 -6.90 -8.54
C ALA A 70 -19.63 -5.80 -9.45
N TRP A 71 -18.73 -5.21 -10.23
CA TRP A 71 -19.07 -4.16 -11.19
C TRP A 71 -18.27 -4.34 -12.48
N ASP A 72 -18.90 -4.00 -13.58
CA ASP A 72 -18.33 -4.02 -14.92
C ASP A 72 -18.65 -2.70 -15.63
N ALA A 73 -17.76 -2.26 -16.51
CA ALA A 73 -17.89 -0.97 -17.16
C ALA A 73 -18.98 -0.93 -18.22
N GLU A 74 -19.19 -2.06 -18.90
CA GLU A 74 -20.16 -2.21 -19.96
C GLU A 74 -21.50 -2.69 -19.39
N ASP A 75 -21.50 -3.57 -18.39
CA ASP A 75 -22.71 -4.17 -17.82
C ASP A 75 -23.23 -3.53 -16.52
N GLY A 76 -22.43 -2.68 -15.86
CA GLY A 76 -22.80 -2.05 -14.59
C GLY A 76 -22.68 -2.99 -13.38
N ASP A 77 -23.65 -2.94 -12.46
CA ASP A 77 -23.62 -3.76 -11.24
C ASP A 77 -23.92 -5.23 -11.54
N LEU A 78 -22.92 -6.08 -11.29
CA LEU A 78 -22.98 -7.53 -11.49
C LEU A 78 -23.02 -8.30 -10.16
N THR A 79 -23.24 -7.65 -9.02
CA THR A 79 -23.18 -8.25 -7.68
C THR A 79 -24.08 -9.48 -7.55
N ALA A 80 -25.31 -9.41 -8.08
CA ALA A 80 -26.25 -10.52 -8.05
C ALA A 80 -25.81 -11.75 -8.89
N ARG A 81 -24.81 -11.58 -9.77
CA ARG A 81 -24.26 -12.64 -10.63
C ARG A 81 -23.04 -13.33 -10.03
N ILE A 82 -22.55 -12.90 -8.86
CA ILE A 82 -21.45 -13.56 -8.16
C ILE A 82 -21.89 -14.98 -7.80
N SER A 83 -21.07 -15.95 -8.19
CA SER A 83 -21.29 -17.37 -7.89
C SER A 83 -20.12 -17.97 -7.14
N GLN A 84 -20.41 -18.62 -6.00
CA GLN A 84 -19.40 -19.34 -5.23
C GLN A 84 -19.12 -20.71 -5.87
N LYS A 85 -17.85 -20.98 -6.21
CA LYS A 85 -17.40 -22.22 -6.87
C LYS A 85 -16.85 -23.26 -5.91
N SER A 86 -16.38 -22.84 -4.74
CA SER A 86 -15.90 -23.74 -3.68
C SER A 86 -16.34 -23.22 -2.32
N THR A 87 -16.71 -24.15 -1.44
CA THR A 87 -17.16 -23.86 -0.07
C THR A 87 -16.04 -24.08 0.94
N VAL A 88 -16.15 -23.41 2.08
CA VAL A 88 -15.28 -23.61 3.26
C VAL A 88 -16.11 -24.34 4.30
N ASN A 89 -15.65 -25.52 4.73
CA ASN A 89 -16.29 -26.22 5.83
C ASN A 89 -15.67 -25.75 7.15
N THR A 90 -16.30 -24.80 7.82
CA THR A 90 -15.79 -24.25 9.08
C THR A 90 -15.93 -25.21 10.27
N GLN A 91 -16.55 -26.38 10.09
CA GLN A 91 -16.71 -27.42 11.12
C GLN A 91 -15.59 -28.48 11.09
N VAL A 92 -14.60 -28.34 10.20
CA VAL A 92 -13.48 -29.27 10.08
C VAL A 92 -12.17 -28.48 10.01
N PRO A 93 -11.20 -28.73 10.91
CA PRO A 93 -9.88 -28.12 10.78
C PRO A 93 -9.20 -28.51 9.47
N GLY A 94 -8.59 -27.55 8.78
CA GLY A 94 -7.99 -27.77 7.48
C GLY A 94 -7.74 -26.49 6.69
N SER A 95 -7.13 -26.64 5.52
CA SER A 95 -6.93 -25.55 4.56
C SER A 95 -7.93 -25.64 3.42
N TYR A 96 -8.57 -24.53 3.13
CA TYR A 96 -9.59 -24.36 2.11
C TYR A 96 -9.24 -23.17 1.21
N VAL A 97 -9.87 -23.11 0.03
CA VAL A 97 -9.86 -21.91 -0.81
C VAL A 97 -11.30 -21.64 -1.20
N ALA A 98 -11.87 -20.52 -0.74
CA ALA A 98 -13.17 -20.05 -1.20
C ALA A 98 -12.99 -19.31 -2.53
N GLN A 99 -13.65 -19.77 -3.59
CA GLN A 99 -13.57 -19.15 -4.92
C GLN A 99 -14.93 -18.58 -5.30
N TYR A 100 -14.92 -17.33 -5.74
CA TYR A 100 -16.07 -16.59 -6.24
C TYR A 100 -15.80 -16.18 -7.67
N GLN A 101 -16.81 -16.31 -8.52
CA GLN A 101 -16.70 -15.93 -9.93
C GLN A 101 -17.87 -15.07 -10.35
N VAL A 102 -17.56 -14.05 -11.13
CA VAL A 102 -18.54 -13.24 -11.85
C VAL A 102 -18.17 -13.28 -13.33
N LYS A 103 -19.20 -13.28 -14.17
CA LYS A 103 -19.07 -13.32 -15.62
C LYS A 103 -19.91 -12.19 -16.20
N ASP A 104 -19.31 -11.40 -17.08
CA ASP A 104 -19.97 -10.33 -17.84
C ASP A 104 -20.79 -10.92 -19.02
N ASP A 105 -21.47 -10.06 -19.78
CA ASP A 105 -22.21 -10.43 -20.98
C ASP A 105 -21.36 -10.36 -22.26
N GLY A 106 -20.18 -9.75 -22.20
CA GLY A 106 -19.34 -9.50 -23.37
C GLY A 106 -19.84 -8.33 -24.22
N LEU A 107 -19.27 -8.15 -25.41
CA LEU A 107 -19.76 -7.19 -26.40
C LEU A 107 -20.26 -7.88 -27.67
N PRO A 108 -21.43 -7.50 -28.20
CA PRO A 108 -21.95 -8.08 -29.43
C PRO A 108 -21.11 -7.69 -30.65
N ALA A 109 -21.17 -8.55 -31.67
CA ALA A 109 -20.68 -8.22 -32.99
C ALA A 109 -21.65 -7.24 -33.66
N GLU A 110 -21.11 -6.16 -34.21
CA GLU A 110 -21.83 -5.12 -34.93
C GLU A 110 -21.11 -4.83 -36.26
N ASP A 111 -21.72 -4.12 -37.19
CA ASP A 111 -21.08 -3.86 -38.49
C ASP A 111 -19.72 -3.16 -38.33
N GLY A 112 -18.67 -3.83 -38.82
CA GLY A 112 -17.28 -3.41 -38.69
C GLY A 112 -16.65 -3.63 -37.31
N PHE A 113 -17.40 -3.94 -36.26
CA PHE A 113 -16.86 -4.27 -34.94
C PHE A 113 -16.96 -5.77 -34.66
N LYS A 114 -15.84 -6.44 -34.43
CA LYS A 114 -15.87 -7.80 -33.88
C LYS A 114 -16.43 -7.73 -32.46
N GLY A 115 -17.37 -8.62 -32.14
CA GLY A 115 -17.80 -8.83 -30.77
C GLY A 115 -16.66 -9.42 -29.95
N TRP A 116 -16.71 -9.19 -28.64
CA TRP A 116 -15.78 -9.80 -27.69
C TRP A 116 -16.55 -10.74 -26.79
N GLY A 117 -16.06 -11.97 -26.65
CA GLY A 117 -16.68 -12.94 -25.76
C GLY A 117 -16.62 -12.46 -24.31
N SER A 118 -17.58 -12.92 -23.53
CA SER A 118 -17.64 -12.65 -22.10
C SER A 118 -16.37 -13.05 -21.34
N ILE A 119 -15.92 -12.27 -20.38
CA ILE A 119 -14.80 -12.51 -19.48
C ILE A 119 -15.33 -12.98 -18.12
N THR A 120 -14.59 -13.92 -17.52
CA THR A 120 -14.85 -14.40 -16.15
C THR A 120 -13.74 -13.92 -15.22
N THR A 121 -14.11 -13.22 -14.16
CA THR A 121 -13.19 -12.85 -13.08
C THR A 121 -13.34 -13.81 -11.92
N THR A 122 -12.22 -14.26 -11.38
CA THR A 122 -12.16 -15.14 -10.20
C THR A 122 -11.52 -14.43 -9.03
N PHE A 123 -12.20 -14.41 -7.90
CA PHE A 123 -11.73 -13.91 -6.62
C PHE A 123 -11.61 -15.07 -5.63
N SER A 124 -10.42 -15.27 -5.07
CA SER A 124 -10.10 -16.40 -4.20
C SER A 124 -9.68 -15.94 -2.81
N LEU A 125 -10.15 -16.62 -1.77
CA LEU A 125 -9.76 -16.41 -0.38
C LEU A 125 -9.23 -17.73 0.18
N PRO A 126 -7.91 -17.88 0.38
CA PRO A 126 -7.37 -18.96 1.19
C PRO A 126 -7.87 -18.84 2.63
N VAL A 127 -8.39 -19.94 3.19
CA VAL A 127 -8.92 -19.98 4.56
C VAL A 127 -8.35 -21.20 5.28
N THR A 128 -7.72 -20.97 6.42
CA THR A 128 -7.28 -22.03 7.33
C THR A 128 -8.20 -22.08 8.54
N ILE A 129 -8.83 -23.23 8.76
CA ILE A 129 -9.64 -23.51 9.96
C ILE A 129 -8.76 -24.23 10.98
N TYR A 130 -8.62 -23.67 12.18
CA TYR A 130 -7.85 -24.25 13.29
C TYR A 130 -8.76 -24.62 14.47
N ASP A 131 -8.33 -25.57 15.30
CA ASP A 131 -9.03 -25.97 16.53
C ASP A 131 -8.38 -25.28 17.73
N PRO A 132 -9.03 -24.26 18.34
CA PRO A 132 -8.45 -23.52 19.46
C PRO A 132 -8.17 -24.39 20.69
N ALA A 133 -8.84 -25.54 20.82
CA ALA A 133 -8.60 -26.46 21.93
C ALA A 133 -7.30 -27.27 21.77
N ARG A 134 -6.73 -27.30 20.55
CA ARG A 134 -5.48 -28.02 20.25
C ARG A 134 -4.30 -27.09 20.10
N GLU A 135 -4.49 -26.01 19.36
CA GLU A 135 -3.43 -25.07 19.03
C GLU A 135 -4.01 -23.67 18.87
N LEU A 136 -3.32 -22.68 19.46
CA LEU A 136 -3.56 -21.27 19.25
C LEU A 136 -2.47 -20.75 18.31
N PRO A 137 -2.74 -20.65 17.00
CA PRO A 137 -1.75 -20.16 16.06
C PRO A 137 -1.37 -18.72 16.42
N ALA A 138 -0.10 -18.37 16.24
CA ALA A 138 0.39 -17.02 16.42
C ALA A 138 0.83 -16.39 15.09
N ARG A 139 0.71 -15.07 14.99
CA ARG A 139 1.27 -14.28 13.89
C ARG A 139 2.45 -13.47 14.41
N VAL A 140 3.48 -13.37 13.59
CA VAL A 140 4.60 -12.47 13.85
C VAL A 140 4.25 -11.11 13.26
N LEU A 141 3.90 -10.15 14.12
CA LEU A 141 3.74 -8.76 13.74
C LEU A 141 5.12 -8.11 13.65
N VAL A 142 5.54 -7.73 12.45
CA VAL A 142 6.72 -6.89 12.24
C VAL A 142 6.35 -5.45 12.59
N LEU A 143 7.00 -4.89 13.60
CA LEU A 143 6.70 -3.55 14.12
C LEU A 143 7.43 -2.45 13.34
N GLY A 144 8.38 -2.83 12.47
CA GLY A 144 9.29 -1.90 11.80
C GLY A 144 10.30 -1.33 12.80
N THR A 145 10.70 -0.08 12.61
CA THR A 145 11.54 0.66 13.55
C THR A 145 10.79 0.87 14.86
N LEU A 146 11.23 0.21 15.93
CA LEU A 146 10.68 0.34 17.28
C LEU A 146 10.93 1.73 17.86
N TRP A 147 12.04 2.34 17.44
CA TRP A 147 12.52 3.63 17.91
C TRP A 147 13.58 4.16 16.94
N ASP A 148 13.38 5.41 16.50
CA ASP A 148 14.30 6.19 15.68
C ASP A 148 14.68 7.44 16.48
N GLU A 149 15.98 7.73 16.58
CA GLU A 149 16.50 8.89 17.29
C GLU A 149 16.37 10.22 16.56
N GLY A 150 15.83 10.19 15.35
CA GLY A 150 15.68 11.38 14.52
C GLY A 150 17.01 11.77 13.86
N PRO A 151 17.27 13.09 13.70
CA PRO A 151 18.33 13.58 12.83
C PRO A 151 19.73 13.22 13.33
N VAL A 152 20.61 12.98 12.36
CA VAL A 152 22.00 12.60 12.58
C VAL A 152 22.86 13.85 12.65
N ILE A 153 23.66 13.99 13.72
CA ILE A 153 24.71 15.00 13.76
C ILE A 153 25.89 14.51 12.91
N ASN A 154 26.41 15.40 12.06
CA ASN A 154 27.58 15.12 11.23
C ASN A 154 28.91 15.16 12.02
N ASP A 155 28.93 14.47 13.15
CA ASP A 155 30.09 14.21 13.99
C ASP A 155 30.23 12.69 14.20
N THR A 156 31.45 12.20 14.35
CA THR A 156 31.75 10.76 14.38
C THR A 156 32.40 10.37 15.70
N LEU A 157 31.79 9.39 16.36
CA LEU A 157 32.33 8.77 17.56
C LEU A 157 33.11 7.51 17.17
N PHE A 158 34.39 7.47 17.53
CA PHE A 158 35.29 6.38 17.18
C PHE A 158 35.42 5.36 18.31
N MET A 159 35.55 4.09 17.93
CA MET A 159 35.92 2.97 18.79
C MET A 159 37.19 2.31 18.25
N VAL A 160 38.14 2.00 19.13
CA VAL A 160 39.23 1.07 18.83
C VAL A 160 38.94 -0.33 19.38
N VAL A 161 39.70 -1.33 18.94
CA VAL A 161 39.54 -2.72 19.42
C VAL A 161 39.73 -2.74 20.94
N GLY A 162 38.76 -3.32 21.65
CA GLY A 162 38.68 -3.35 23.10
C GLY A 162 37.73 -2.31 23.71
N ASP A 163 37.32 -1.29 22.95
CA ASP A 163 36.39 -0.27 23.43
C ASP A 163 34.94 -0.78 23.51
N ALA A 164 34.16 -0.07 24.32
CA ALA A 164 32.72 -0.25 24.41
C ALA A 164 32.00 1.10 24.39
N LEU A 165 30.83 1.13 23.74
CA LEU A 165 29.88 2.23 23.80
C LEU A 165 28.63 1.76 24.51
N SER A 166 28.18 2.54 25.50
CA SER A 166 27.06 2.17 26.35
C SER A 166 26.11 3.33 26.51
N ARG A 167 24.80 3.05 26.47
CA ARG A 167 23.76 4.05 26.68
C ARG A 167 22.41 3.40 27.02
N PRO A 168 21.52 4.12 27.70
CA PRO A 168 20.14 3.72 27.81
C PRO A 168 19.38 3.98 26.50
N PHE A 169 18.32 3.22 26.29
CA PHE A 169 17.26 3.52 25.33
C PHE A 169 15.91 3.02 25.87
N ARG A 170 14.82 3.58 25.36
CA ARG A 170 13.44 3.24 25.73
C ARG A 170 12.63 2.94 24.49
N ILE A 171 11.84 1.87 24.53
CA ILE A 171 10.88 1.54 23.48
C ILE A 171 9.52 2.05 23.95
N ASN A 172 9.00 3.13 23.37
CA ASN A 172 7.72 3.70 23.79
C ASN A 172 6.55 2.89 23.20
N GLY A 173 5.81 2.19 24.06
CA GLY A 173 4.73 1.29 23.66
C GLY A 173 3.53 2.02 23.06
N ASP A 174 3.21 3.21 23.57
CA ASP A 174 2.07 4.03 23.11
C ASP A 174 2.09 4.35 21.62
N SER A 175 3.29 4.43 21.03
CA SER A 175 3.48 4.71 19.60
C SER A 175 3.41 3.47 18.71
N LEU A 176 3.46 2.29 19.32
CA LEU A 176 3.52 0.99 18.67
C LEU A 176 2.17 0.27 18.74
N PRO A 177 1.85 -0.54 17.74
CA PRO A 177 0.61 -1.30 17.71
C PRO A 177 0.77 -2.63 18.43
N LEU A 178 1.01 -2.59 19.74
CA LEU A 178 1.28 -3.78 20.55
C LEU A 178 0.01 -4.37 21.17
N LEU A 179 -0.07 -5.71 21.21
CA LEU A 179 -0.96 -6.48 22.07
C LEU A 179 -0.23 -6.76 23.40
N GLY A 180 -0.45 -5.92 24.41
CA GLY A 180 0.31 -5.95 25.65
C GLY A 180 1.76 -5.45 25.49
N GLU A 181 2.61 -5.68 26.49
CA GLU A 181 3.93 -5.03 26.57
C GLU A 181 5.08 -5.83 25.93
N ARG A 182 4.90 -7.14 25.69
CA ARG A 182 5.99 -8.03 25.26
C ARG A 182 6.30 -7.90 23.77
N LEU A 183 7.57 -7.79 23.42
CA LEU A 183 8.05 -7.84 22.03
C LEU A 183 9.49 -8.37 21.99
N SER A 184 10.04 -8.53 20.79
CA SER A 184 11.42 -8.97 20.60
C SER A 184 12.16 -8.09 19.61
N ILE A 185 13.37 -7.67 19.97
CA ILE A 185 14.28 -6.94 19.07
C ILE A 185 14.96 -7.94 18.13
N ARG A 186 14.94 -7.67 16.83
CA ARG A 186 15.59 -8.52 15.81
C ARG A 186 16.86 -7.93 15.24
N THR A 187 16.92 -6.62 15.10
CA THR A 187 18.06 -5.91 14.53
C THR A 187 18.26 -4.60 15.26
N PHE A 188 19.51 -4.15 15.29
CA PHE A 188 19.88 -2.79 15.66
C PHE A 188 20.47 -2.10 14.44
N GLN A 189 20.19 -0.83 14.29
CA GLN A 189 20.66 0.01 13.21
C GLN A 189 21.57 1.09 13.78
N VAL A 190 22.64 1.40 13.08
CA VAL A 190 23.53 2.52 13.38
C VAL A 190 23.75 3.36 12.13
N LYS A 191 24.19 4.59 12.31
CA LYS A 191 24.55 5.45 11.18
C LYS A 191 26.06 5.46 10.99
N GLU A 192 26.48 5.19 9.76
CA GLU A 192 27.87 5.11 9.36
C GLU A 192 28.59 6.45 9.52
N GLY A 193 29.64 6.46 10.33
CA GLY A 193 30.60 7.56 10.41
C GLY A 193 31.91 7.25 9.71
N TYR A 194 32.48 6.08 9.99
CA TYR A 194 33.74 5.60 9.40
C TYR A 194 33.85 4.08 9.53
N TRP A 195 34.26 3.41 8.44
CA TRP A 195 34.40 1.96 8.39
C TRP A 195 35.81 1.57 7.93
N GLY A 196 36.71 1.31 8.87
CA GLY A 196 38.10 0.92 8.59
C GLY A 196 38.33 -0.59 8.60
N GLY A 197 39.24 -1.08 7.77
CA GLY A 197 39.76 -2.46 7.83
C GLY A 197 38.74 -3.60 7.60
N ASN A 198 39.23 -4.84 7.67
CA ASN A 198 38.48 -6.09 7.54
C ASN A 198 38.35 -6.84 8.89
N ASN A 199 37.54 -7.91 8.93
CA ASN A 199 37.32 -8.81 10.08
C ASN A 199 36.83 -8.10 11.35
N ARG A 200 35.79 -7.26 11.21
CA ARG A 200 35.19 -6.53 12.33
C ARG A 200 34.29 -7.47 13.13
N GLN A 201 34.56 -7.60 14.42
CA GLN A 201 33.77 -8.41 15.33
C GLN A 201 33.20 -7.52 16.41
N PHE A 202 31.87 -7.51 16.50
CA PHE A 202 31.14 -6.77 17.51
C PHE A 202 30.37 -7.73 18.40
N ALA A 203 30.16 -7.34 19.65
CA ALA A 203 29.27 -8.03 20.57
C ALA A 203 28.35 -7.05 21.28
N LEU A 204 27.12 -7.49 21.52
CA LEU A 204 26.14 -6.77 22.30
C LEU A 204 26.11 -7.32 23.72
N LEU A 205 25.97 -6.42 24.68
CA LEU A 205 25.44 -6.69 26.00
C LEU A 205 24.19 -5.82 26.19
N LEU A 206 23.03 -6.44 26.33
CA LEU A 206 21.76 -5.79 26.63
C LEU A 206 21.31 -6.17 28.03
N ARG A 207 20.99 -5.17 28.86
CA ARG A 207 20.55 -5.37 30.24
C ARG A 207 19.30 -4.57 30.56
N ASP A 208 18.47 -5.13 31.42
CA ASP A 208 17.46 -4.37 32.16
C ASP A 208 18.16 -3.68 33.35
N PRO A 209 18.22 -2.34 33.39
CA PRO A 209 18.90 -1.60 34.45
C PRO A 209 18.17 -1.69 35.80
N ASP A 210 16.86 -1.93 35.81
CA ASP A 210 16.06 -1.97 37.03
C ASP A 210 16.21 -3.33 37.73
N SER A 211 16.18 -4.42 36.97
CA SER A 211 16.33 -5.78 37.51
C SER A 211 17.78 -6.28 37.52
N GLY A 212 18.65 -5.67 36.71
CA GLY A 212 20.02 -6.14 36.47
C GLY A 212 20.12 -7.36 35.54
N GLU A 213 18.99 -7.84 35.01
CA GLU A 213 18.92 -9.01 34.14
C GLU A 213 19.71 -8.79 32.84
N VAL A 214 20.46 -9.81 32.43
CA VAL A 214 21.15 -9.82 31.13
C VAL A 214 20.23 -10.49 30.11
N LEU A 215 19.62 -9.68 29.26
CA LEU A 215 18.71 -10.15 28.21
C LEU A 215 19.46 -10.72 27.01
N TYR A 216 20.67 -10.20 26.75
CA TYR A 216 21.54 -10.71 25.70
C TYR A 216 23.01 -10.40 26.01
N ASP A 217 23.89 -11.38 25.83
CA ASP A 217 25.34 -11.19 25.83
C ASP A 217 25.94 -12.11 24.76
N GLY A 218 26.33 -11.53 23.62
CA GLY A 218 26.74 -12.34 22.49
C GLY A 218 27.24 -11.56 21.28
N PRO A 219 27.77 -12.29 20.27
CA PRO A 219 28.27 -11.68 19.04
C PRO A 219 27.13 -11.14 18.17
N LEU A 220 27.41 -10.07 17.44
CA LEU A 220 26.51 -9.51 16.44
C LEU A 220 27.01 -9.86 15.05
N THR A 221 26.09 -10.30 14.18
CA THR A 221 26.36 -10.37 12.74
C THR A 221 26.20 -8.97 12.15
N PHE A 222 27.13 -8.57 11.31
CA PHE A 222 27.13 -7.24 10.70
C PHE A 222 26.83 -7.34 9.21
N SER A 223 25.75 -6.70 8.77
CA SER A 223 25.31 -6.69 7.37
C SER A 223 25.12 -5.26 6.86
N GLY A 224 25.50 -5.02 5.60
CA GLY A 224 25.24 -3.76 4.91
C GLY A 224 25.91 -2.50 5.50
N GLY A 225 26.87 -2.64 6.42
CA GLY A 225 27.59 -1.51 6.99
C GLY A 225 26.82 -0.72 8.06
N THR A 226 25.57 -1.04 8.37
CA THR A 226 24.77 -0.25 9.33
C THR A 226 23.86 -1.09 10.20
N THR A 227 23.75 -2.39 9.94
CA THR A 227 22.80 -3.27 10.64
C THR A 227 23.55 -4.32 11.45
N PHE A 228 23.21 -4.40 12.73
CA PHE A 228 23.64 -5.42 13.66
C PHE A 228 22.51 -6.41 13.94
N THR A 229 22.78 -7.69 13.75
CA THR A 229 21.81 -8.76 13.96
C THR A 229 22.29 -9.69 15.09
N PRO A 230 21.60 -9.74 16.25
CA PRO A 230 21.84 -10.76 17.26
C PRO A 230 21.56 -12.17 16.72
N SER A 231 22.20 -13.16 17.33
CA SER A 231 22.04 -14.58 16.99
C SER A 231 20.61 -15.12 17.18
N ALA A 232 19.81 -14.46 18.03
CA ALA A 232 18.40 -14.74 18.26
C ALA A 232 17.66 -13.44 18.60
N PRO A 233 16.34 -13.35 18.34
CA PRO A 233 15.54 -12.21 18.79
C PRO A 233 15.61 -12.05 20.32
N ILE A 234 15.75 -10.82 20.79
CA ILE A 234 15.94 -10.51 22.21
C ILE A 234 14.61 -10.07 22.82
N PRO A 235 14.03 -10.81 23.78
CA PRO A 235 12.76 -10.45 24.40
C PRO A 235 12.91 -9.19 25.26
N VAL A 236 12.00 -8.25 25.10
CA VAL A 236 11.93 -6.98 25.84
C VAL A 236 10.47 -6.62 26.13
N LEU A 237 10.28 -5.62 26.99
CA LEU A 237 9.01 -5.01 27.31
C LEU A 237 9.00 -3.58 26.78
N ALA A 238 7.90 -3.17 26.19
CA ALA A 238 7.66 -1.76 25.90
C ALA A 238 7.58 -0.95 27.20
N ASP A 239 7.79 0.35 27.08
CA ASP A 239 7.74 1.32 28.16
C ASP A 239 8.70 1.04 29.32
N ARG A 240 9.82 0.40 28.98
CA ARG A 240 10.96 0.18 29.86
C ARG A 240 12.26 0.70 29.26
N ASP A 241 13.17 1.08 30.15
CA ASP A 241 14.51 1.49 29.79
C ASP A 241 15.42 0.26 29.75
N TYR A 242 16.33 0.23 28.78
CA TYR A 242 17.32 -0.83 28.62
C TYR A 242 18.71 -0.25 28.43
N GLN A 243 19.72 -0.89 29.03
CA GLN A 243 21.11 -0.54 28.83
C GLN A 243 21.68 -1.33 27.65
N PHE A 244 21.95 -0.63 26.55
CA PHE A 244 22.64 -1.18 25.39
C PHE A 244 24.15 -0.95 25.52
N THR A 245 24.96 -1.98 25.31
CA THR A 245 26.42 -1.87 25.26
C THR A 245 26.99 -2.59 24.05
N LEU A 246 27.54 -1.84 23.10
CA LEU A 246 28.27 -2.35 21.94
C LEU A 246 29.75 -2.46 22.27
N ARG A 247 30.33 -3.64 22.10
CA ARG A 247 31.76 -3.90 22.29
C ARG A 247 32.42 -4.19 20.95
N TYR A 248 33.57 -3.58 20.70
CA TYR A 248 34.36 -3.87 19.51
C TYR A 248 35.47 -4.86 19.86
N LEU A 249 35.28 -6.13 19.50
CA LEU A 249 36.10 -7.24 19.98
C LEU A 249 37.36 -7.48 19.15
N ALA A 250 37.27 -7.31 17.83
CA ALA A 250 38.40 -7.54 16.93
C ALA A 250 38.23 -6.82 15.60
N GLY A 251 39.35 -6.48 14.98
CA GLY A 251 39.47 -6.00 13.61
C GLY A 251 40.77 -5.25 13.40
N SER A 252 40.96 -4.72 12.20
CA SER A 252 42.24 -4.15 11.76
C SER A 252 42.33 -2.62 11.85
N ASP A 253 41.24 -1.94 12.23
CA ASP A 253 41.18 -0.48 12.29
C ASP A 253 40.06 -0.01 13.23
N ARG A 254 40.04 1.28 13.56
CA ARG A 254 38.95 1.92 14.32
C ARG A 254 37.65 1.96 13.52
N GLN A 255 36.54 2.02 14.23
CA GLN A 255 35.19 2.10 13.64
C GLN A 255 34.50 3.36 14.14
N GLY A 256 33.73 4.02 13.27
CA GLY A 256 33.11 5.31 13.55
C GLY A 256 31.60 5.27 13.37
N PHE A 257 30.89 5.76 14.38
CA PHE A 257 29.44 5.84 14.43
C PHE A 257 29.01 7.30 14.46
N LYS A 258 28.01 7.68 13.66
CA LYS A 258 27.46 9.04 13.76
C LYS A 258 26.71 9.24 15.08
N ARG A 259 26.56 10.50 15.47
CA ARG A 259 25.91 10.87 16.72
C ARG A 259 24.46 11.31 16.52
N ASN A 260 23.67 11.17 17.58
CA ASN A 260 22.38 11.83 17.75
C ASN A 260 22.56 13.26 18.31
N GLU A 261 21.47 14.00 18.48
CA GLU A 261 21.50 15.36 19.03
C GLU A 261 22.05 15.47 20.46
N ALA A 262 21.92 14.40 21.25
CA ALA A 262 22.48 14.31 22.60
C ALA A 262 23.99 13.98 22.63
N GLY A 263 24.63 13.84 21.47
CA GLY A 263 26.06 13.52 21.35
C GLY A 263 26.41 12.05 21.63
N GLN A 264 25.40 11.18 21.79
CA GLN A 264 25.56 9.72 21.87
C GLN A 264 25.60 9.13 20.47
N PHE A 265 26.08 7.89 20.30
CA PHE A 265 26.01 7.25 18.98
C PHE A 265 24.54 6.98 18.61
N TRP A 266 24.21 7.23 17.34
CA TRP A 266 22.87 7.03 16.81
C TRP A 266 22.54 5.54 16.79
N LEU A 267 21.39 5.18 17.35
CA LEU A 267 20.92 3.81 17.42
C LEU A 267 19.45 3.73 17.02
N GLY A 268 19.11 2.75 16.21
CA GLY A 268 17.73 2.34 15.95
C GLY A 268 17.58 0.85 16.24
N ALA A 269 16.34 0.39 16.36
CA ALA A 269 16.06 -1.04 16.51
C ALA A 269 14.80 -1.41 15.72
N GLU A 270 14.79 -2.60 15.13
CA GLU A 270 13.58 -3.20 14.59
C GLU A 270 13.16 -4.40 15.42
N GLY A 271 11.86 -4.60 15.54
CA GLY A 271 11.31 -5.66 16.36
C GLY A 271 10.08 -6.31 15.79
N VAL A 272 9.71 -7.37 16.48
CA VAL A 272 8.51 -8.14 16.21
C VAL A 272 7.75 -8.40 17.49
N GLN A 273 6.44 -8.57 17.38
CA GLN A 273 5.62 -9.13 18.44
C GLN A 273 4.99 -10.42 17.92
N GLU A 274 5.10 -11.50 18.69
CA GLU A 274 4.31 -12.70 18.44
C GLU A 274 2.94 -12.51 19.08
N GLN A 275 1.91 -12.51 18.24
CA GLN A 275 0.53 -12.28 18.63
C GLN A 275 -0.24 -13.58 18.45
N ALA A 276 -0.67 -14.20 19.55
CA ALA A 276 -1.61 -15.31 19.48
C ALA A 276 -2.90 -14.84 18.79
N LEU A 277 -3.42 -15.63 17.86
CA LEU A 277 -4.72 -15.42 17.26
C LEU A 277 -5.78 -15.88 18.26
N TYR A 278 -6.14 -14.99 19.18
CA TYR A 278 -7.16 -15.26 20.17
C TYR A 278 -8.51 -15.54 19.48
N PRO A 279 -9.17 -16.66 19.80
CA PRO A 279 -10.33 -17.15 19.07
C PRO A 279 -11.62 -16.50 19.58
N HIS A 280 -11.57 -15.27 20.10
CA HIS A 280 -12.72 -14.69 20.84
C HIS A 280 -13.52 -13.69 20.03
N ALA A 281 -12.90 -12.94 19.13
CA ALA A 281 -13.61 -11.98 18.31
C ALA A 281 -12.99 -11.80 16.92
N GLN A 282 -13.83 -11.40 15.98
CA GLN A 282 -13.45 -10.97 14.64
C GLN A 282 -13.89 -9.52 14.45
N VAL A 283 -12.99 -8.69 13.94
CA VAL A 283 -13.26 -7.29 13.61
C VAL A 283 -13.53 -7.15 12.11
N LEU A 284 -14.68 -6.56 11.78
CA LEU A 284 -15.11 -6.31 10.40
C LEU A 284 -15.50 -4.83 10.24
N PRO A 285 -15.17 -4.17 9.11
CA PRO A 285 -15.67 -2.83 8.85
C PRO A 285 -17.13 -2.88 8.41
N ASP A 286 -17.88 -1.82 8.71
CA ASP A 286 -19.20 -1.62 8.12
C ASP A 286 -19.09 -1.23 6.64
N PRO A 287 -19.85 -1.85 5.72
CA PRO A 287 -19.84 -1.49 4.29
C PRO A 287 -20.23 -0.04 3.98
N ALA A 288 -20.96 0.63 4.89
CA ALA A 288 -21.34 2.04 4.73
C ALA A 288 -20.21 3.01 5.13
N ASN A 289 -19.09 2.50 5.62
CA ASN A 289 -17.90 3.30 5.91
C ASN A 289 -17.40 4.04 4.68
N ARG A 290 -16.97 5.28 4.87
CA ARG A 290 -16.42 6.09 3.77
C ARG A 290 -14.91 5.96 3.69
N LEU A 291 -14.26 5.68 4.82
CA LEU A 291 -12.80 5.68 4.93
C LEU A 291 -12.24 4.25 4.97
N ALA A 292 -11.02 4.12 4.47
CA ALA A 292 -10.36 2.85 4.28
C ALA A 292 -10.21 2.04 5.58
N PHE A 293 -10.33 0.72 5.44
CA PHE A 293 -9.98 -0.27 6.45
C PHE A 293 -8.99 -1.25 5.81
N ASP A 294 -7.87 -1.48 6.48
CA ASP A 294 -6.84 -2.42 6.08
C ASP A 294 -6.91 -3.62 7.05
N PRO A 295 -7.26 -4.82 6.57
CA PRO A 295 -7.35 -6.03 7.41
C PRO A 295 -5.98 -6.62 7.77
N GLY A 296 -4.87 -5.98 7.38
CA GLY A 296 -3.51 -6.45 7.58
C GLY A 296 -2.83 -6.90 6.29
N LEU A 297 -2.91 -6.08 5.24
CA LEU A 297 -2.42 -6.36 3.90
C LEU A 297 -0.89 -6.26 3.80
N SER A 298 -0.31 -5.22 4.36
CA SER A 298 1.17 -5.04 4.36
C SER A 298 1.85 -5.77 5.51
N ARG A 299 1.21 -5.77 6.67
CA ARG A 299 1.64 -6.38 7.94
C ARG A 299 0.40 -6.91 8.65
N PRO A 300 0.50 -7.93 9.52
CA PRO A 300 -0.66 -8.52 10.19
C PRO A 300 -1.20 -7.62 11.32
N LEU A 301 -1.45 -6.35 11.02
CA LEU A 301 -2.06 -5.35 11.90
C LEU A 301 -3.24 -4.74 11.16
N LYS A 302 -4.41 -4.75 11.79
CA LYS A 302 -5.59 -4.08 11.27
C LYS A 302 -5.47 -2.58 11.48
N GLU A 303 -5.82 -1.81 10.46
CA GLU A 303 -5.76 -0.35 10.54
C GLU A 303 -7.04 0.27 10.00
N LYS A 304 -7.57 1.27 10.70
CA LYS A 304 -8.77 2.00 10.30
C LYS A 304 -8.44 3.49 10.16
N LEU A 305 -8.73 4.05 9.00
CA LEU A 305 -8.63 5.48 8.78
C LEU A 305 -9.85 6.20 9.35
N LEU A 306 -9.63 7.26 10.12
CA LEU A 306 -10.65 8.19 10.61
C LEU A 306 -10.31 9.62 10.18
N SER A 307 -11.32 10.48 10.16
CA SER A 307 -11.15 11.92 9.91
C SER A 307 -11.13 12.68 11.23
N SER A 308 -10.18 13.61 11.40
CA SER A 308 -10.17 14.54 12.54
C SER A 308 -11.29 15.58 12.45
N ALA A 309 -11.98 15.67 11.31
CA ALA A 309 -13.18 16.49 11.16
C ALA A 309 -14.45 15.82 11.74
N GLY A 310 -14.28 14.74 12.51
CA GLY A 310 -15.35 13.90 13.01
C GLY A 310 -15.94 12.99 11.94
N GLY A 311 -17.22 12.64 12.13
CA GLY A 311 -17.90 11.61 11.35
C GLY A 311 -17.99 10.28 12.11
N GLY A 312 -18.88 9.38 11.67
CA GLY A 312 -19.07 8.08 12.29
C GLY A 312 -18.66 6.98 11.33
N GLU A 313 -17.52 6.35 11.60
CA GLU A 313 -17.11 5.10 10.97
C GLU A 313 -17.42 3.96 11.94
N VAL A 314 -17.67 2.77 11.44
CA VAL A 314 -18.20 1.67 12.23
C VAL A 314 -17.35 0.43 12.04
N LEU A 315 -17.03 -0.23 13.15
CA LEU A 315 -16.49 -1.57 13.19
C LEU A 315 -17.48 -2.49 13.89
N HIS A 316 -17.69 -3.68 13.34
CA HIS A 316 -18.44 -4.76 13.94
C HIS A 316 -17.47 -5.73 14.59
N VAL A 317 -17.70 -6.06 15.87
CA VAL A 317 -16.91 -7.02 16.62
C VAL A 317 -17.76 -8.24 16.88
N ARG A 318 -17.60 -9.25 16.04
CA ARG A 318 -18.33 -10.51 16.10
C ARG A 318 -17.64 -11.46 17.06
N ARG A 319 -18.38 -11.99 18.03
CA ARG A 319 -17.92 -13.06 18.93
C ARG A 319 -17.71 -14.33 18.12
N LEU A 320 -16.56 -14.96 18.33
CA LEU A 320 -16.23 -16.23 17.71
C LEU A 320 -16.73 -17.40 18.60
N PRO A 321 -16.91 -18.60 18.02
CA PRO A 321 -17.44 -19.74 18.77
C PRO A 321 -16.62 -20.08 20.02
N GLY A 322 -17.31 -20.43 21.10
CA GLY A 322 -16.67 -20.71 22.39
C GLY A 322 -16.31 -19.47 23.21
N ALA A 323 -16.59 -18.26 22.70
CA ALA A 323 -16.40 -17.00 23.40
C ALA A 323 -17.72 -16.36 23.88
N GLU A 324 -18.84 -17.08 23.82
CA GLU A 324 -20.18 -16.55 24.11
C GLU A 324 -20.31 -16.06 25.56
N ALA A 325 -19.57 -16.69 26.48
CA ALA A 325 -19.55 -16.32 27.89
C ALA A 325 -18.57 -15.18 28.22
N GLN A 326 -17.76 -14.72 27.26
CA GLN A 326 -16.75 -13.70 27.53
C GLN A 326 -17.31 -12.29 27.38
N ALA A 327 -17.12 -11.47 28.41
CA ALA A 327 -17.46 -10.06 28.35
C ALA A 327 -16.40 -9.33 27.53
N LEU A 328 -16.78 -8.89 26.33
CA LEU A 328 -15.94 -8.03 25.51
C LEU A 328 -15.94 -6.61 26.09
N SER A 329 -14.77 -5.98 26.06
CA SER A 329 -14.59 -4.57 26.39
C SER A 329 -13.61 -3.93 25.44
N TYR A 330 -13.70 -2.60 25.33
CA TYR A 330 -13.05 -1.84 24.27
C TYR A 330 -12.39 -0.61 24.87
N VAL A 331 -11.12 -0.41 24.56
CA VAL A 331 -10.33 0.71 25.11
C VAL A 331 -9.62 1.42 23.98
N ILE A 332 -9.82 2.74 23.88
CA ILE A 332 -8.95 3.60 23.07
C ILE A 332 -7.79 4.02 23.97
N THR A 333 -6.56 3.74 23.55
CA THR A 333 -5.35 4.05 24.33
C THR A 333 -5.23 5.56 24.63
N ASP A 334 -5.37 6.38 23.60
CA ASP A 334 -5.43 7.84 23.72
C ASP A 334 -6.82 8.37 23.33
N PRO A 335 -7.72 8.63 24.30
CA PRO A 335 -9.06 9.13 24.04
C PRO A 335 -9.09 10.62 23.61
N ALA A 336 -7.96 11.34 23.66
CA ALA A 336 -7.89 12.70 23.10
C ALA A 336 -7.94 12.70 21.57
N LEU A 337 -7.55 11.58 20.93
CA LEU A 337 -7.48 11.47 19.47
C LEU A 337 -8.74 10.89 18.82
N ALA A 338 -9.51 10.06 19.53
CA ALA A 338 -10.72 9.44 18.99
C ALA A 338 -11.74 9.09 20.08
N THR A 339 -13.03 9.10 19.71
CA THR A 339 -14.13 8.65 20.56
C THR A 339 -14.66 7.29 20.12
N LEU A 340 -15.17 6.52 21.08
CA LEU A 340 -15.86 5.27 20.86
C LEU A 340 -17.27 5.31 21.49
N GLN A 341 -18.28 4.92 20.72
CA GLN A 341 -19.60 4.57 21.23
C GLN A 341 -19.88 3.10 20.95
N VAL A 342 -20.08 2.32 22.01
CA VAL A 342 -20.35 0.88 21.93
C VAL A 342 -21.86 0.66 21.92
N GLN A 343 -22.33 -0.14 20.96
CA GLN A 343 -23.70 -0.61 20.87
C GLN A 343 -23.65 -2.15 20.95
N PRO A 344 -23.79 -2.72 22.17
CA PRO A 344 -23.71 -4.16 22.35
C PRO A 344 -24.83 -4.86 21.58
N GLY A 345 -24.51 -6.01 21.00
CA GLY A 345 -25.48 -6.85 20.32
C GLY A 345 -25.31 -8.33 20.68
N ASP A 346 -26.33 -9.11 20.37
CA ASP A 346 -26.29 -10.56 20.57
C ASP A 346 -25.34 -11.18 19.54
N GLY A 347 -24.20 -11.71 20.00
CA GLY A 347 -23.14 -12.26 19.15
C GLY A 347 -22.26 -11.24 18.41
N GLU A 348 -22.69 -9.99 18.22
CA GLU A 348 -21.92 -8.96 17.50
C GLU A 348 -22.13 -7.57 18.11
N ASP A 349 -21.04 -6.90 18.50
CA ASP A 349 -21.08 -5.55 19.03
C ASP A 349 -20.75 -4.54 17.93
N ARG A 350 -21.47 -3.42 17.89
CA ARG A 350 -21.26 -2.35 16.93
C ARG A 350 -20.52 -1.19 17.58
N LEU A 351 -19.34 -0.87 17.07
CA LEU A 351 -18.45 0.19 17.55
C LEU A 351 -18.50 1.39 16.62
N VAL A 352 -19.07 2.50 17.06
CA VAL A 352 -19.06 3.77 16.32
C VAL A 352 -17.85 4.58 16.74
N LEU A 353 -16.96 4.86 15.80
CA LEU A 353 -15.71 5.56 15.97
C LEU A 353 -15.77 6.95 15.31
N SER A 354 -15.17 7.93 15.98
CA SER A 354 -14.99 9.29 15.44
C SER A 354 -13.60 9.80 15.77
N GLY A 355 -12.92 10.43 14.81
CA GLY A 355 -11.65 11.10 15.04
C GLY A 355 -11.88 12.50 15.62
N LEU A 356 -11.03 12.88 16.57
CA LEU A 356 -11.06 14.20 17.24
C LEU A 356 -9.89 15.08 16.81
N GLN A 357 -8.70 14.50 16.72
CA GLN A 357 -7.46 15.19 16.39
C GLN A 357 -6.58 14.29 15.54
N ALA A 358 -5.85 14.88 14.58
CA ALA A 358 -4.91 14.14 13.76
C ALA A 358 -3.81 13.52 14.61
N GLY A 359 -3.48 12.26 14.33
CA GLY A 359 -2.60 11.45 15.15
C GLY A 359 -2.91 9.97 14.97
N GLU A 360 -2.31 9.13 15.81
CA GLU A 360 -2.54 7.69 15.79
C GLU A 360 -2.75 7.20 17.21
N THR A 361 -3.73 6.32 17.38
CA THR A 361 -4.06 5.68 18.66
C THR A 361 -4.48 4.24 18.37
N ASN A 362 -4.66 3.42 19.39
CA ASN A 362 -5.09 2.04 19.22
C ASN A 362 -6.46 1.82 19.86
N LEU A 363 -7.28 1.00 19.20
CA LEU A 363 -8.47 0.38 19.75
C LEU A 363 -8.12 -1.04 20.18
N ALA A 364 -8.02 -1.24 21.50
CA ALA A 364 -7.88 -2.53 22.14
C ALA A 364 -9.22 -3.24 22.24
N ILE A 365 -9.24 -4.51 21.87
CA ILE A 365 -10.38 -5.41 22.11
C ILE A 365 -9.93 -6.42 23.16
N LEU A 366 -10.65 -6.43 24.27
CA LEU A 366 -10.34 -7.24 25.44
C LEU A 366 -11.50 -8.20 25.70
N ALA A 367 -11.20 -9.40 26.17
CA ALA A 367 -12.19 -10.34 26.67
C ALA A 367 -11.85 -10.72 28.11
N ASN A 368 -12.75 -10.42 29.05
CA ASN A 368 -12.51 -10.55 30.50
C ASN A 368 -11.20 -9.86 30.98
N GLY A 369 -10.77 -8.80 30.29
CA GLY A 369 -9.53 -8.07 30.59
C GLY A 369 -8.27 -8.57 29.87
N GLU A 370 -8.34 -9.69 29.14
CA GLU A 370 -7.23 -10.21 28.33
C GLU A 370 -7.30 -9.68 26.89
N TRP A 371 -6.13 -9.43 26.28
CA TRP A 371 -6.01 -8.96 24.91
C TRP A 371 -6.50 -9.99 23.89
N VAL A 372 -7.38 -9.56 22.99
CA VAL A 372 -7.91 -10.40 21.89
C VAL A 372 -7.45 -9.91 20.53
N ASP A 373 -7.60 -8.61 20.27
CA ASP A 373 -7.29 -8.02 18.97
C ASP A 373 -6.99 -6.52 19.13
N LEU A 374 -6.37 -5.95 18.10
CA LEU A 374 -5.98 -4.54 18.04
C LEU A 374 -6.32 -3.96 16.68
N VAL A 375 -6.92 -2.77 16.68
CA VAL A 375 -7.05 -1.96 15.47
C VAL A 375 -6.31 -0.66 15.69
N ARG A 376 -5.31 -0.38 14.85
CA ARG A 376 -4.68 0.94 14.84
C ARG A 376 -5.61 1.94 14.18
N LEU A 377 -5.94 3.00 14.89
CA LEU A 377 -6.73 4.11 14.37
C LEU A 377 -5.75 5.16 13.84
N VAL A 378 -5.83 5.44 12.54
CA VAL A 378 -5.06 6.49 11.88
C VAL A 378 -5.99 7.67 11.64
N ILE A 379 -5.78 8.77 12.37
CA ILE A 379 -6.65 9.95 12.29
C ILE A 379 -5.95 11.02 11.49
N THR A 380 -6.58 11.47 10.40
CA THR A 380 -6.02 12.48 9.51
C THR A 380 -6.98 13.64 9.33
N ALA A 381 -6.45 14.85 9.14
CA ALA A 381 -7.27 15.95 8.67
C ALA A 381 -7.66 15.72 7.21
N PRO A 382 -8.91 15.99 6.80
CA PRO A 382 -9.30 15.88 5.39
C PRO A 382 -8.42 16.81 4.56
N LYS A 383 -8.02 16.39 3.35
CA LYS A 383 -7.24 17.23 2.44
C LYS A 383 -8.02 17.54 1.18
N ALA A 384 -8.03 18.80 0.78
CA ALA A 384 -8.53 19.20 -0.53
C ALA A 384 -7.34 19.36 -1.48
N VAL A 385 -7.38 18.62 -2.59
CA VAL A 385 -6.33 18.59 -3.61
C VAL A 385 -6.94 18.94 -4.95
N THR A 386 -6.42 19.97 -5.59
CA THR A 386 -6.79 20.37 -6.95
C THR A 386 -5.77 19.80 -7.92
N LEU A 387 -6.27 19.08 -8.92
CA LEU A 387 -5.53 18.49 -10.02
C LEU A 387 -5.93 19.18 -11.31
N SER A 388 -5.10 19.11 -12.34
CA SER A 388 -5.54 19.38 -13.71
C SER A 388 -5.58 18.10 -14.54
N TYR A 389 -6.45 18.10 -15.55
CA TYR A 389 -6.46 17.06 -16.58
C TYR A 389 -6.26 17.69 -17.96
N SER A 390 -5.52 17.01 -18.84
CA SER A 390 -5.38 17.42 -20.25
C SER A 390 -5.18 16.18 -21.14
N TYR A 391 -5.78 16.19 -22.32
CA TYR A 391 -5.37 15.31 -23.42
C TYR A 391 -4.53 16.11 -24.41
N ILE A 392 -3.32 15.65 -24.70
CA ILE A 392 -2.38 16.31 -25.61
C ILE A 392 -2.46 15.65 -26.98
N ALA A 393 -3.09 16.36 -27.91
CA ALA A 393 -3.25 15.98 -29.31
C ALA A 393 -2.20 16.68 -30.20
N TYR A 394 -1.94 16.14 -31.39
CA TYR A 394 -1.19 16.85 -32.43
C TYR A 394 -2.11 17.60 -33.41
N PRO A 395 -1.64 18.66 -34.08
CA PRO A 395 -2.40 19.34 -35.14
C PRO A 395 -2.87 18.41 -36.25
N GLY A 396 -4.18 18.45 -36.52
CA GLY A 396 -4.80 17.58 -37.51
C GLY A 396 -5.05 16.14 -37.03
N GLU A 397 -4.88 15.85 -35.74
CA GLU A 397 -5.25 14.57 -35.15
C GLU A 397 -6.73 14.25 -35.41
N THR A 398 -6.98 13.03 -35.90
CA THR A 398 -8.34 12.49 -36.01
C THR A 398 -8.92 12.30 -34.61
N GLN A 399 -10.08 12.90 -34.36
CA GLN A 399 -10.78 12.72 -33.09
C GLN A 399 -11.15 11.24 -32.86
N THR A 400 -10.79 10.75 -31.68
CA THR A 400 -11.08 9.38 -31.21
C THR A 400 -11.66 9.44 -29.80
N HIS A 401 -11.99 8.29 -29.20
CA HIS A 401 -12.52 8.23 -27.83
C HIS A 401 -11.61 8.91 -26.79
N LEU A 402 -10.30 9.00 -27.04
CA LEU A 402 -9.33 9.65 -26.15
C LEU A 402 -9.66 11.13 -25.86
N TRP A 403 -10.32 11.81 -26.80
CA TRP A 403 -10.73 13.21 -26.63
C TRP A 403 -11.84 13.36 -25.58
N ASP A 404 -12.65 12.31 -25.38
CA ASP A 404 -13.85 12.33 -24.55
C ASP A 404 -13.66 11.59 -23.21
N ASP A 405 -12.57 10.82 -23.05
CA ASP A 405 -12.31 9.99 -21.86
C ASP A 405 -12.02 10.79 -20.58
N GLY A 406 -11.67 12.08 -20.71
CA GLY A 406 -11.18 12.91 -19.60
C GLY A 406 -12.09 12.93 -18.38
N VAL A 407 -13.39 13.17 -18.56
CA VAL A 407 -14.35 13.22 -17.44
C VAL A 407 -14.45 11.87 -16.71
N LEU A 408 -14.37 10.77 -17.45
CA LEU A 408 -14.43 9.41 -16.88
C LEU A 408 -13.17 9.08 -16.10
N ILE A 409 -12.01 9.47 -16.61
CA ILE A 409 -10.71 9.35 -15.94
C ILE A 409 -10.73 10.13 -14.61
N GLN A 410 -11.12 11.40 -14.64
CA GLN A 410 -11.20 12.27 -13.46
C GLN A 410 -12.13 11.68 -12.39
N ARG A 411 -13.31 11.20 -12.80
CA ARG A 411 -14.27 10.55 -11.90
C ARG A 411 -13.70 9.29 -11.26
N ASP A 412 -13.05 8.43 -12.03
CA ASP A 412 -12.49 7.18 -11.52
C ASP A 412 -11.33 7.42 -10.53
N ILE A 413 -10.42 8.35 -10.85
CA ILE A 413 -9.34 8.76 -9.93
C ILE A 413 -9.93 9.33 -8.63
N THR A 414 -10.95 10.20 -8.73
CA THR A 414 -11.64 10.76 -7.56
C THR A 414 -12.21 9.68 -6.66
N ARG A 415 -12.90 8.69 -7.25
CA ARG A 415 -13.48 7.55 -6.55
C ARG A 415 -12.41 6.71 -5.84
N ARG A 416 -11.27 6.43 -6.50
CA ARG A 416 -10.17 5.63 -5.94
C ARG A 416 -9.52 6.29 -4.74
N TYR A 417 -9.38 7.62 -4.76
CA TYR A 417 -8.68 8.37 -3.71
C TYR A 417 -9.57 8.79 -2.53
N ALA A 418 -10.89 8.83 -2.72
CA ALA A 418 -11.84 9.26 -1.69
C ALA A 418 -11.72 8.51 -0.33
N PRO A 419 -11.54 7.17 -0.29
CA PRO A 419 -11.41 6.44 0.98
C PRO A 419 -10.20 6.82 1.83
N TYR A 420 -9.23 7.55 1.26
CA TYR A 420 -8.01 7.98 1.95
C TYR A 420 -8.12 9.40 2.52
N ASN A 421 -9.36 9.87 2.75
CA ASN A 421 -9.68 11.18 3.32
C ASN A 421 -9.20 12.35 2.44
N LEU A 422 -9.28 12.17 1.12
CA LEU A 422 -8.89 13.14 0.10
C LEU A 422 -10.10 13.60 -0.71
N GLN A 423 -10.21 14.92 -0.90
CA GLN A 423 -11.20 15.57 -1.76
C GLN A 423 -10.48 16.08 -2.99
N LEU A 424 -10.65 15.38 -4.11
CA LEU A 424 -10.08 15.79 -5.39
C LEU A 424 -11.02 16.77 -6.08
N SER A 425 -10.44 17.84 -6.63
CA SER A 425 -11.11 18.81 -7.51
C SER A 425 -10.29 18.96 -8.79
N TRP A 426 -10.95 19.31 -9.89
CA TRP A 426 -10.32 19.25 -11.21
C TRP A 426 -10.42 20.59 -11.95
N ILE A 427 -9.32 20.97 -12.57
CA ILE A 427 -9.28 21.92 -13.68
C ILE A 427 -9.17 21.09 -14.96
N ASP A 428 -10.28 20.98 -15.68
CA ASP A 428 -10.29 20.29 -16.96
C ASP A 428 -9.87 21.24 -18.07
N ASN A 429 -8.66 21.04 -18.61
CA ASN A 429 -8.16 21.81 -19.75
C ASN A 429 -8.63 21.22 -21.09
N GLY A 430 -9.32 20.07 -21.08
CA GLY A 430 -9.78 19.39 -22.27
C GLY A 430 -8.64 18.95 -23.18
N VAL A 431 -8.85 19.11 -24.49
CA VAL A 431 -7.89 18.75 -25.53
C VAL A 431 -6.98 19.95 -25.84
N LEU A 432 -5.68 19.77 -25.66
CA LEU A 432 -4.64 20.73 -26.02
C LEU A 432 -3.92 20.24 -27.26
N VAL A 433 -3.84 21.07 -28.29
CA VAL A 433 -3.26 20.71 -29.59
C VAL A 433 -1.86 21.30 -29.73
N HIS A 434 -0.83 20.46 -29.74
CA HIS A 434 0.58 20.85 -29.84
C HIS A 434 1.37 19.88 -30.73
N GLU A 435 2.31 20.39 -31.54
CA GLU A 435 3.28 19.54 -32.23
C GLU A 435 4.33 19.06 -31.22
N TRP A 436 4.20 17.80 -30.81
CA TRP A 436 5.17 17.13 -29.92
C TRP A 436 6.24 16.37 -30.68
N ASP A 437 5.96 15.94 -31.90
CA ASP A 437 6.85 15.18 -32.80
C ASP A 437 7.91 16.11 -33.41
N ARG A 438 9.04 16.24 -32.72
CA ARG A 438 10.13 17.18 -33.04
C ARG A 438 11.10 16.60 -34.03
N ASP A 439 11.34 15.29 -33.98
CA ASP A 439 12.27 14.61 -34.88
C ASP A 439 11.60 14.13 -36.19
N GLY A 440 10.26 14.15 -36.23
CA GLY A 440 9.45 13.84 -37.41
C GLY A 440 9.24 12.34 -37.63
N ASP A 441 9.52 11.49 -36.64
CA ASP A 441 9.31 10.06 -36.72
C ASP A 441 7.84 9.64 -36.47
N GLY A 442 7.03 10.57 -35.93
CA GLY A 442 5.61 10.38 -35.65
C GLY A 442 5.32 9.60 -34.37
N GLU A 443 6.27 9.46 -33.44
CA GLU A 443 6.21 8.69 -32.20
C GLU A 443 6.62 9.51 -30.96
N SER A 444 5.72 9.73 -30.01
CA SER A 444 6.12 10.44 -28.76
C SER A 444 7.07 9.61 -27.88
N TYR A 445 7.19 8.30 -28.15
CA TYR A 445 7.92 7.38 -27.28
C TYR A 445 9.38 7.27 -27.71
N GLU A 446 10.21 8.01 -27.00
CA GLU A 446 11.65 8.03 -27.19
C GLU A 446 12.40 7.82 -25.85
N ALA A 447 13.70 7.51 -25.94
CA ALA A 447 14.51 7.11 -24.80
C ALA A 447 14.82 8.25 -23.82
N ASP A 448 15.00 9.47 -24.32
CA ASP A 448 15.28 10.68 -23.53
C ASP A 448 14.01 11.42 -23.05
N ARG A 449 12.83 10.99 -23.54
CA ARG A 449 11.49 11.43 -23.12
C ARG A 449 11.12 12.87 -23.46
N SER A 450 11.93 13.56 -24.27
CA SER A 450 11.75 14.98 -24.57
C SER A 450 10.35 15.32 -25.11
N GLU A 451 9.74 14.47 -25.94
CA GLU A 451 8.42 14.65 -26.53
C GLU A 451 7.28 14.31 -25.57
N ARG A 452 7.45 13.30 -24.71
CA ARG A 452 6.47 12.92 -23.67
C ARG A 452 6.42 13.91 -22.52
N GLU A 453 7.56 14.53 -22.22
CA GLU A 453 7.71 15.52 -21.15
C GLU A 453 7.53 16.95 -21.68
N ALA A 454 7.53 17.17 -23.00
CA ALA A 454 7.28 18.46 -23.64
C ALA A 454 6.03 19.21 -23.12
N PRO A 455 4.86 18.59 -22.90
CA PRO A 455 3.70 19.30 -22.33
C PRO A 455 4.01 19.96 -21.00
N PHE A 456 4.84 19.30 -20.20
CA PHE A 456 5.28 19.76 -18.91
C PHE A 456 6.49 20.68 -18.99
N ASP A 457 7.50 20.44 -19.83
CA ASP A 457 8.71 21.26 -19.87
C ASP A 457 8.48 22.59 -20.60
N GLU A 458 7.73 22.56 -21.69
CA GLU A 458 7.50 23.71 -22.56
C GLU A 458 6.30 24.57 -22.13
N GLY A 459 5.52 24.12 -21.16
CA GLY A 459 4.45 24.92 -20.56
C GLY A 459 3.19 24.98 -21.40
N TRP A 460 2.88 23.89 -22.09
CA TRP A 460 1.65 23.77 -22.87
C TRP A 460 0.40 23.69 -21.99
N ILE A 461 0.54 23.10 -20.79
CA ILE A 461 -0.56 22.94 -19.84
C ILE A 461 -0.84 24.28 -19.14
N PRO A 462 -2.05 24.86 -19.32
CA PRO A 462 -2.41 26.11 -18.68
C PRO A 462 -2.42 25.97 -17.15
N ASN A 463 -2.01 27.04 -16.46
CA ASN A 463 -2.04 27.11 -15.00
C ASN A 463 -1.29 25.96 -14.30
N ARG A 464 -0.29 25.33 -14.94
CA ARG A 464 0.42 24.14 -14.41
C ARG A 464 1.01 24.31 -13.01
N GLY A 465 1.32 25.55 -12.63
CA GLY A 465 1.81 25.91 -11.31
C GLY A 465 0.74 26.31 -10.30
N GLN A 466 -0.56 26.18 -10.60
CA GLN A 466 -1.68 26.54 -9.70
C GLN A 466 -2.40 25.32 -9.11
N VAL A 467 -2.01 24.11 -9.51
CA VAL A 467 -2.57 22.84 -9.05
C VAL A 467 -1.50 22.01 -8.33
N PHE A 468 -1.92 21.01 -7.56
CA PHE A 468 -1.00 20.10 -6.88
C PHE A 468 -0.26 19.20 -7.86
N SER A 469 -0.98 18.62 -8.84
CA SER A 469 -0.38 17.83 -9.91
C SER A 469 -1.18 17.96 -11.20
N ASN A 470 -0.46 17.95 -12.32
CA ASN A 470 -1.01 17.99 -13.66
C ASN A 470 -1.03 16.58 -14.22
N LEU A 471 -2.23 16.03 -14.40
CA LEU A 471 -2.38 14.71 -15.00
C LEU A 471 -2.69 14.86 -16.48
N TYR A 472 -1.93 14.19 -17.34
CA TYR A 472 -2.20 14.27 -18.77
C TYR A 472 -1.98 12.97 -19.51
N VAL A 473 -2.73 12.84 -20.60
CA VAL A 473 -2.56 11.76 -21.56
C VAL A 473 -2.03 12.38 -22.83
N ILE A 474 -0.94 11.84 -23.37
CA ILE A 474 -0.36 12.29 -24.63
C ILE A 474 -0.55 11.24 -25.71
N ARG A 475 -0.84 11.70 -26.92
CA ARG A 475 -0.90 10.86 -28.09
C ARG A 475 0.42 10.15 -28.34
N SER A 476 0.42 8.82 -28.45
CA SER A 476 1.65 8.04 -28.65
C SER A 476 2.18 8.03 -30.08
N TYR A 477 1.29 7.92 -31.07
CA TYR A 477 1.64 7.84 -32.49
C TYR A 477 0.72 8.70 -33.34
N LYS A 478 1.25 9.37 -34.36
CA LYS A 478 0.41 10.09 -35.32
C LYS A 478 -0.47 9.15 -36.13
N ASP A 479 0.04 7.97 -36.49
CA ASP A 479 -0.76 6.93 -37.17
C ASP A 479 -1.87 6.39 -36.23
N PRO A 480 -3.17 6.58 -36.55
CA PRO A 480 -4.27 6.07 -35.73
C PRO A 480 -4.42 4.55 -35.80
N ALA A 481 -3.92 3.89 -36.85
CA ALA A 481 -3.97 2.44 -37.01
C ALA A 481 -2.88 1.71 -36.20
N ARG A 482 -1.83 2.43 -35.76
CA ARG A 482 -0.75 1.85 -34.98
C ARG A 482 -1.19 1.59 -33.54
N ALA A 483 -1.17 0.32 -33.16
CA ALA A 483 -1.35 -0.09 -31.77
C ALA A 483 -0.11 0.29 -30.96
N CYS A 484 -0.31 0.72 -29.72
CA CYS A 484 0.79 0.92 -28.79
C CYS A 484 1.42 -0.42 -28.40
N SER A 485 2.73 -0.57 -28.60
CA SER A 485 3.48 -1.73 -28.14
C SER A 485 3.61 -1.72 -26.62
N GLY A 486 2.88 -2.60 -25.94
CA GLY A 486 2.91 -2.71 -24.48
C GLY A 486 2.32 -1.48 -23.79
N SER A 487 2.04 -1.60 -22.50
CA SER A 487 1.55 -0.52 -21.65
C SER A 487 2.48 0.68 -21.71
N GLY A 488 2.12 1.72 -22.47
CA GLY A 488 2.83 3.00 -22.51
C GLY A 488 3.12 3.44 -21.08
N ALA A 489 4.40 3.40 -20.71
CA ALA A 489 4.85 3.52 -19.34
C ALA A 489 4.41 4.88 -18.81
N GLY A 490 3.52 4.86 -17.82
CA GLY A 490 3.23 6.05 -17.05
C GLY A 490 4.53 6.58 -16.45
N SER A 491 4.62 7.89 -16.30
CA SER A 491 5.71 8.50 -15.56
C SER A 491 5.24 9.73 -14.81
N SER A 492 6.06 10.16 -13.87
CA SER A 492 5.77 11.25 -12.95
C SER A 492 6.97 12.19 -12.86
N MET A 493 6.67 13.47 -12.69
CA MET A 493 7.63 14.55 -12.49
C MET A 493 7.27 15.25 -11.19
N GLY A 494 8.28 15.41 -10.31
CA GLY A 494 8.10 15.93 -8.94
C GLY A 494 7.43 14.90 -8.03
N ILE A 495 8.23 14.26 -7.18
CA ILE A 495 7.85 13.11 -6.35
C ILE A 495 8.07 13.47 -4.87
N GLY A 496 7.08 13.15 -4.06
CA GLY A 496 7.22 13.19 -2.61
C GLY A 496 7.27 14.56 -1.96
N PRO A 497 7.71 14.60 -0.70
CA PRO A 497 7.43 15.70 0.21
C PRO A 497 8.33 16.91 0.03
N ASP A 498 9.32 16.86 -0.85
CA ASP A 498 10.31 17.93 -1.03
C ASP A 498 10.16 18.64 -2.39
N ASP A 499 9.62 17.97 -3.40
CA ASP A 499 9.49 18.50 -4.75
C ASP A 499 8.37 19.56 -4.85
N ALA A 500 8.77 20.78 -5.21
CA ALA A 500 7.87 21.92 -5.41
C ALA A 500 7.09 21.79 -6.73
N PRO A 501 5.92 22.46 -6.88
CA PRO A 501 5.23 22.54 -8.16
C PRO A 501 6.08 23.30 -9.21
N PRO A 502 5.86 23.04 -10.51
CA PRO A 502 4.84 22.16 -11.06
C PRO A 502 5.20 20.68 -10.87
N ARG A 503 4.18 19.83 -10.70
CA ARG A 503 4.30 18.36 -10.66
C ARG A 503 3.38 17.76 -11.70
N ALA A 504 3.69 16.56 -12.16
CA ALA A 504 2.86 15.90 -13.15
C ALA A 504 2.91 14.38 -13.04
N GLY A 505 1.87 13.77 -13.59
CA GLY A 505 1.79 12.35 -13.87
C GLY A 505 1.19 12.16 -15.25
N TYR A 506 1.80 11.37 -16.11
CA TYR A 506 1.37 11.27 -17.50
C TYR A 506 1.45 9.87 -18.06
N ARG A 507 0.74 9.66 -19.16
CA ARG A 507 0.75 8.42 -19.92
C ARG A 507 0.65 8.68 -21.42
N ALA A 508 1.43 7.94 -22.20
CA ALA A 508 1.23 7.86 -23.65
C ALA A 508 0.10 6.87 -24.00
N ALA A 509 -0.80 7.26 -24.91
CA ALA A 509 -1.96 6.47 -25.31
C ALA A 509 -2.16 6.39 -26.83
N CYS A 510 -2.78 5.29 -27.25
CA CYS A 510 -3.27 5.03 -28.62
C CYS A 510 -4.76 4.73 -28.52
N PRO A 511 -5.55 4.99 -29.59
CA PRO A 511 -6.99 4.81 -29.54
C PRO A 511 -7.37 3.32 -29.63
N GLY A 512 -6.39 2.43 -29.85
CA GLY A 512 -6.58 0.99 -29.82
C GLY A 512 -5.94 0.29 -28.62
N ASN A 513 -5.37 1.01 -27.63
CA ASN A 513 -4.62 0.38 -26.52
C ASN A 513 -5.30 0.45 -25.15
N ALA A 514 -5.63 1.64 -24.67
CA ALA A 514 -6.10 1.82 -23.30
C ALA A 514 -7.37 2.68 -23.25
N THR A 515 -8.44 2.13 -22.70
CA THR A 515 -9.65 2.89 -22.35
C THR A 515 -9.41 3.81 -21.15
N GLU A 516 -10.40 4.62 -20.79
CA GLU A 516 -10.41 5.48 -19.61
C GLU A 516 -10.00 4.75 -18.32
N LEU A 517 -10.33 3.46 -18.17
CA LEU A 517 -10.02 2.69 -16.96
C LEU A 517 -8.54 2.35 -16.87
N GLY A 518 -7.94 1.96 -18.00
CA GLY A 518 -6.50 1.74 -18.08
C GLY A 518 -5.73 3.05 -17.84
N GLN A 519 -6.22 4.15 -18.42
CA GLN A 519 -5.64 5.48 -18.28
C GLN A 519 -5.75 5.97 -16.82
N SER A 520 -6.93 5.92 -16.22
CA SER A 520 -7.16 6.34 -14.83
C SER A 520 -6.36 5.52 -13.83
N LEU A 521 -6.22 4.21 -14.04
CA LEU A 521 -5.41 3.35 -13.18
C LEU A 521 -3.93 3.76 -13.19
N THR A 522 -3.41 4.09 -14.37
CA THR A 522 -2.01 4.52 -14.53
C THR A 522 -1.82 5.92 -13.98
N LEU A 523 -2.69 6.87 -14.31
CA LEU A 523 -2.58 8.23 -13.75
C LEU A 523 -2.78 8.24 -12.23
N SER A 524 -3.60 7.34 -11.68
CA SER A 524 -3.68 7.11 -10.23
C SER A 524 -2.35 6.63 -9.64
N HIS A 525 -1.54 5.87 -10.40
CA HIS A 525 -0.17 5.53 -10.02
C HIS A 525 0.69 6.77 -9.86
N GLU A 526 0.69 7.59 -10.91
CA GLU A 526 1.63 8.69 -11.05
C GLU A 526 1.30 9.79 -10.05
N LEU A 527 0.01 10.00 -9.79
CA LEU A 527 -0.43 10.81 -8.66
C LEU A 527 0.07 10.25 -7.32
N GLY A 528 0.13 8.93 -7.16
CA GLY A 528 0.70 8.27 -5.99
C GLY A 528 2.17 8.65 -5.78
N HIS A 529 2.97 8.71 -6.85
CA HIS A 529 4.34 9.21 -6.80
C HIS A 529 4.40 10.69 -6.41
N ASN A 530 3.57 11.56 -6.98
CA ASN A 530 3.51 12.96 -6.55
C ASN A 530 3.08 13.11 -5.06
N LEU A 531 2.38 12.11 -4.51
CA LEU A 531 2.02 12.01 -3.08
C LEU A 531 3.07 11.30 -2.22
N GLY A 532 4.25 11.01 -2.78
CA GLY A 532 5.41 10.45 -2.06
C GLY A 532 5.44 8.95 -1.94
N LEU A 533 4.59 8.24 -2.69
CA LEU A 533 4.61 6.80 -2.71
C LEU A 533 5.68 6.28 -3.69
N TRP A 534 6.23 5.12 -3.35
CA TRP A 534 7.16 4.38 -4.19
C TRP A 534 6.56 3.05 -4.63
N HIS A 535 7.18 2.41 -5.62
CA HIS A 535 6.81 1.06 -6.00
C HIS A 535 6.92 0.11 -4.81
N THR A 536 5.96 -0.80 -4.71
CA THR A 536 6.02 -1.92 -3.75
C THR A 536 7.18 -2.85 -4.09
N GLY A 537 7.75 -3.47 -3.05
CA GLY A 537 8.79 -4.46 -3.18
C GLY A 537 8.27 -5.77 -3.76
N ASN A 538 9.15 -6.56 -4.39
CA ASN A 538 8.77 -7.87 -4.94
C ASN A 538 8.32 -8.87 -3.87
N THR A 539 8.68 -8.64 -2.60
CA THR A 539 8.39 -9.49 -1.45
C THR A 539 7.15 -9.05 -0.67
N ASP A 540 6.51 -7.94 -1.06
CA ASP A 540 5.39 -7.39 -0.32
C ASP A 540 4.17 -8.33 -0.44
N PRO A 541 3.56 -8.75 0.69
CA PRO A 541 2.35 -9.54 0.66
C PRO A 541 1.25 -8.83 -0.13
N TYR A 542 0.52 -9.60 -0.93
CA TYR A 542 -0.61 -9.12 -1.74
C TYR A 542 -0.29 -7.93 -2.66
N ARG A 543 0.98 -7.72 -3.04
CA ARG A 543 1.41 -6.63 -3.94
C ARG A 543 0.56 -6.50 -5.20
N ASN A 544 0.04 -7.60 -5.77
CA ASN A 544 -0.79 -7.55 -6.97
C ASN A 544 -2.10 -6.77 -6.78
N SER A 545 -2.49 -6.50 -5.54
CA SER A 545 -3.66 -5.68 -5.17
C SER A 545 -3.26 -4.30 -4.65
N ASN A 546 -1.97 -3.95 -4.67
CA ASN A 546 -1.49 -2.62 -4.32
C ASN A 546 -1.45 -1.70 -5.54
N LEU A 547 -1.99 -0.49 -5.40
CA LEU A 547 -2.03 0.52 -6.47
C LEU A 547 -0.64 1.05 -6.85
N MET A 548 0.40 0.79 -6.05
CA MET A 548 1.78 1.16 -6.39
C MET A 548 2.58 0.00 -7.01
N THR A 549 1.94 -1.10 -7.37
CA THR A 549 2.60 -2.20 -8.10
C THR A 549 2.64 -1.93 -9.60
N ALA A 550 3.82 -2.08 -10.21
CA ALA A 550 3.97 -2.01 -11.65
C ALA A 550 3.24 -3.16 -12.35
N GLY A 551 2.55 -2.88 -13.46
CA GLY A 551 1.83 -3.89 -14.25
C GLY A 551 0.55 -4.42 -13.59
N ARG A 552 0.07 -3.79 -12.52
CA ARG A 552 -1.20 -4.13 -11.87
C ARG A 552 -2.40 -3.91 -12.79
N GLN A 553 -3.47 -4.65 -12.52
CA GLN A 553 -4.77 -4.51 -13.20
C GLN A 553 -5.79 -3.75 -12.36
N GLU A 554 -5.57 -3.70 -11.05
CA GLU A 554 -6.35 -2.95 -10.08
C GLU A 554 -5.51 -2.75 -8.82
N GLY A 555 -5.94 -1.88 -7.90
CA GLY A 555 -5.34 -1.87 -6.57
C GLY A 555 -5.90 -0.82 -5.63
N ILE A 556 -5.53 -0.98 -4.37
CA ILE A 556 -5.79 -0.05 -3.26
C ILE A 556 -4.47 0.38 -2.61
N PHE A 557 -4.50 1.39 -1.77
CA PHE A 557 -3.37 1.75 -0.92
C PHE A 557 -3.47 1.03 0.41
N PHE A 558 -2.34 0.48 0.87
CA PHE A 558 -2.22 -0.14 2.18
C PHE A 558 -2.00 0.93 3.25
N ALA A 559 -2.22 0.59 4.52
CA ALA A 559 -2.26 1.56 5.61
C ALA A 559 -0.98 2.39 5.80
N SER A 560 0.20 1.84 5.48
CA SER A 560 1.46 2.60 5.50
C SER A 560 1.44 3.75 4.47
N GLN A 561 0.85 3.53 3.31
CA GLN A 561 0.78 4.51 2.22
C GLN A 561 -0.17 5.67 2.54
N TRP A 562 -1.21 5.45 3.35
CA TRP A 562 -2.10 6.53 3.80
C TRP A 562 -1.31 7.58 4.60
N ARG A 563 -0.41 7.14 5.48
CA ARG A 563 0.47 8.04 6.25
C ARG A 563 1.37 8.86 5.35
N THR A 564 2.04 8.20 4.41
CA THR A 564 2.95 8.87 3.48
C THR A 564 2.21 9.91 2.65
N ILE A 565 1.02 9.59 2.13
CA ILE A 565 0.16 10.55 1.42
C ILE A 565 -0.10 11.80 2.27
N HIS A 566 -0.56 11.61 3.51
CA HIS A 566 -0.92 12.74 4.39
C HIS A 566 0.30 13.52 4.89
N GLN A 567 1.42 12.86 5.14
CA GLN A 567 2.69 13.51 5.48
C GLN A 567 3.19 14.40 4.33
N THR A 568 3.17 13.87 3.10
CA THR A 568 3.50 14.66 1.90
C THR A 568 2.58 15.87 1.78
N LEU A 569 1.26 15.68 1.87
CA LEU A 569 0.31 16.78 1.75
C LEU A 569 0.49 17.84 2.86
N ASN A 570 0.73 17.43 4.11
CA ASN A 570 1.04 18.35 5.20
C ASN A 570 2.31 19.18 4.91
N ALA A 571 3.37 18.54 4.42
CA ALA A 571 4.62 19.22 4.08
C ALA A 571 4.40 20.24 2.95
N ARG A 572 3.62 19.89 1.91
CA ARG A 572 3.32 20.80 0.79
C ARG A 572 2.39 21.95 1.21
N ILE A 573 1.41 21.72 2.09
CA ILE A 573 0.59 22.79 2.69
C ILE A 573 1.47 23.76 3.50
N ALA A 574 2.38 23.23 4.32
CA ALA A 574 3.30 24.05 5.11
C ALA A 574 4.25 24.88 4.23
N ALA A 575 4.63 24.35 3.07
CA ALA A 575 5.41 25.08 2.06
C ALA A 575 4.60 26.17 1.32
N GLY A 576 3.28 26.21 1.49
CA GLY A 576 2.39 27.15 0.79
C GLY A 576 2.12 26.76 -0.67
N ASP A 577 2.25 25.47 -1.01
CA ASP A 577 2.08 25.01 -2.37
C ASP A 577 0.61 25.20 -2.86
N PRO A 578 0.42 25.68 -4.10
CA PRO A 578 -0.90 25.82 -4.69
C PRO A 578 -1.59 24.47 -4.94
N GLY A 579 -2.92 24.52 -5.02
CA GLY A 579 -3.74 23.34 -5.28
C GLY A 579 -3.80 22.32 -4.14
N VAL A 580 -3.28 22.63 -2.95
CA VAL A 580 -3.44 21.79 -1.77
C VAL A 580 -3.77 22.63 -0.54
N ARG A 581 -4.71 22.16 0.27
CA ARG A 581 -5.11 22.80 1.53
C ARG A 581 -5.80 21.80 2.46
N GLU A 582 -6.00 22.21 3.70
CA GLU A 582 -6.94 21.52 4.59
C GLU A 582 -8.34 21.51 3.96
N GLY A 583 -8.95 20.32 3.94
CA GLY A 583 -10.30 20.09 3.47
C GLY A 583 -11.34 20.37 4.55
N THR A 584 -12.61 20.24 4.18
CA THR A 584 -13.75 20.27 5.11
C THR A 584 -14.34 18.87 5.26
N THR A 585 -15.20 18.65 6.26
CA THR A 585 -15.93 17.37 6.38
C THR A 585 -16.65 17.05 5.07
N PRO A 586 -16.57 15.81 4.53
CA PRO A 586 -17.34 15.44 3.35
C PRO A 586 -18.83 15.70 3.60
N SER A 587 -19.47 16.55 2.79
CA SER A 587 -20.92 16.75 2.85
C SER A 587 -21.63 15.42 2.65
N ARG A 588 -22.74 15.21 3.37
CA ARG A 588 -23.43 13.92 3.44
C ARG A 588 -23.93 13.43 2.09
#